data_AF-A0AAJ0DBY8-F1
#
_entry.id   AF-A0AAJ0DBY8-F1
#
_cell.length_a   1.000
_cell.length_b   1.000
_cell.length_c   1.000
_cell.angle_alpha   90.00
_cell.angle_beta   90.00
_cell.angle_gamma   90.00
#
_symmetry.space_group_name_H-M   'P 1'
#
loop_
_entity.id
_entity.type
_entity.pdbx_description
1 polymer ?
#
loop_
_entity_poly.entity_id
_entity_poly.type
_entity_poly.pdbx_seq_one_letter_code
_entity_poly.pdbx_strand_id
1 'polypeptide(L)'
;MAGLSYFPCDLPEAPYPRADHIHERLHQHHSLWRYMAAKQADQRKIPNHPDVDLIDEVTGYVIQVEVPGIKDVNNIKCQWTSSTQLIVTGDNTPPEKTEGTSGNATKEDKSTKDLWYHSGNHGLLEFAPRSIIAERRMGMFRRDFSFAPDTVDIEKMTAKLEGGLLSLVVPKRSHHIPKGNGTVKIEQVD
;
A
#
# COMPACT_ATOMS: atom_id res chain seq x y z
N MET A 1 7.21 48.38 -33.49
CA MET A 1 6.80 47.07 -34.03
C MET A 1 7.40 46.01 -33.13
N ALA A 2 6.56 45.23 -32.45
CA ALA A 2 6.96 44.25 -31.45
C ALA A 2 7.60 43.02 -32.12
N GLY A 3 8.74 42.59 -31.60
CA GLY A 3 9.44 41.40 -32.04
C GLY A 3 8.74 40.14 -31.53
N LEU A 4 8.37 39.26 -32.45
CA LEU A 4 7.98 37.89 -32.16
C LEU A 4 9.26 37.08 -31.90
N SER A 5 9.57 36.82 -30.63
CA SER A 5 10.58 35.84 -30.27
C SER A 5 10.02 34.44 -30.56
N TYR A 6 10.48 33.87 -31.67
CA TYR A 6 10.27 32.46 -32.01
C TYR A 6 10.98 31.62 -30.94
N PHE A 7 10.23 30.93 -30.08
CA PHE A 7 10.81 29.86 -29.27
C PHE A 7 11.04 28.68 -30.21
N PRO A 8 12.29 28.26 -30.49
CA PRO A 8 12.51 27.06 -31.27
C PRO A 8 12.00 25.87 -30.45
N CYS A 9 10.90 25.27 -30.93
CA CYS A 9 10.45 23.95 -30.52
C CYS A 9 11.39 22.89 -31.10
N ASP A 10 12.64 22.84 -30.63
CA ASP A 10 13.56 21.74 -30.90
C ASP A 10 14.09 21.22 -29.55
N LEU A 11 13.17 20.76 -28.69
CA LEU A 11 13.55 19.83 -27.64
C LEU A 11 13.75 18.47 -28.30
N PRO A 12 14.92 17.82 -28.14
CA PRO A 12 15.12 16.47 -28.68
C PRO A 12 14.00 15.56 -28.18
N GLU A 13 13.40 14.86 -29.13
CA GLU A 13 12.33 13.88 -28.92
C GLU A 13 12.76 12.95 -27.78
N ALA A 14 12.00 12.96 -26.69
CA ALA A 14 12.41 12.27 -25.48
C ALA A 14 12.51 10.77 -25.80
N PRO A 15 13.67 10.12 -25.60
CA PRO A 15 13.88 8.73 -26.01
C PRO A 15 13.05 7.71 -25.20
N TYR A 16 12.24 8.19 -24.25
CA TYR A 16 11.43 7.40 -23.35
C TYR A 16 9.98 7.88 -23.35
N PRO A 17 9.00 6.97 -23.21
CA PRO A 17 7.61 7.35 -23.04
C PRO A 17 7.50 8.28 -21.84
N ARG A 18 6.92 9.47 -22.06
CA ARG A 18 6.59 10.38 -20.97
C ARG A 18 5.31 9.89 -20.34
N ALA A 19 5.35 9.59 -19.04
CA ALA A 19 4.14 9.52 -18.24
C ALA A 19 3.73 10.96 -17.94
N ASP A 20 2.54 11.35 -18.38
CA ASP A 20 1.96 12.65 -18.01
C ASP A 20 1.76 12.68 -16.50
N HIS A 21 2.18 13.78 -15.87
CA HIS A 21 1.97 14.04 -14.44
C HIS A 21 2.31 12.83 -13.56
N ILE A 22 3.61 12.48 -13.47
CA ILE A 22 4.11 11.59 -12.42
C ILE A 22 3.48 12.06 -11.12
N HIS A 23 2.47 11.35 -10.64
CA HIS A 23 1.79 11.77 -9.42
C HIS A 23 2.82 11.62 -8.32
N GLU A 24 3.29 12.74 -7.78
CA GLU A 24 4.00 12.76 -6.51
C GLU A 24 2.99 12.36 -5.43
N ARG A 25 2.67 11.07 -5.37
CA ARG A 25 2.05 10.46 -4.21
C ARG A 25 3.15 10.49 -3.16
N LEU A 26 3.30 11.64 -2.47
CA LEU A 26 4.34 11.94 -1.49
C LEU A 26 4.67 10.67 -0.73
N HIS A 27 5.75 9.99 -1.13
CA HIS A 27 6.16 8.78 -0.46
C HIS A 27 6.39 9.15 1.00
N GLN A 28 5.80 8.39 1.92
CA GLN A 28 5.88 8.64 3.37
C GLN A 28 7.32 8.59 3.93
N HIS A 29 8.33 8.35 3.08
CA HIS A 29 9.75 8.37 3.42
C HIS A 29 10.57 9.39 2.62
N HIS A 30 9.98 10.38 1.95
CA HIS A 30 10.73 11.52 1.37
C HIS A 30 11.26 12.48 2.46
N SER A 31 12.01 11.97 3.43
CA SER A 31 12.90 12.86 4.17
C SER A 31 14.04 13.27 3.24
N LEU A 32 14.37 14.57 3.24
CA LEU A 32 15.50 15.14 2.48
C LEU A 32 16.80 14.32 2.68
N TRP A 33 16.98 13.80 3.89
CA TRP A 33 18.10 12.95 4.30
C TRP A 33 18.14 11.58 3.61
N ARG A 34 16.99 11.01 3.25
CA ARG A 34 16.92 9.70 2.62
C ARG A 34 17.30 9.74 1.14
N TYR A 35 16.99 10.84 0.46
CA TYR A 35 17.48 11.09 -0.90
C TYR A 35 19.02 11.11 -0.92
N MET A 36 19.63 11.71 0.11
CA MET A 36 21.09 11.71 0.27
C MET A 36 21.67 10.34 0.69
N ALA A 37 20.89 9.45 1.30
CA ALA A 37 21.39 8.20 1.86
C ALA A 37 21.32 6.98 0.93
N ALA A 38 20.69 7.07 -0.25
CA ALA A 38 20.56 6.01 -1.26
C ALA A 38 20.20 4.58 -0.75
N LYS A 39 19.65 4.45 0.46
CA LYS A 39 19.22 3.16 1.01
C LYS A 39 17.78 2.88 0.58
N GLN A 40 17.60 1.80 -0.19
CA GLN A 40 16.28 1.18 -0.35
C GLN A 40 15.70 0.88 1.04
N ALA A 41 14.42 1.19 1.28
CA ALA A 41 13.78 0.82 2.54
C ALA A 41 13.71 -0.69 2.55
N ASP A 42 14.22 -1.30 3.60
CA ASP A 42 13.75 -2.63 3.93
C ASP A 42 12.28 -2.53 4.32
N GLN A 43 11.40 -3.05 3.45
CA GLN A 43 9.95 -3.01 3.65
C GLN A 43 9.51 -3.80 4.88
N ARG A 44 10.37 -4.71 5.36
CA ARG A 44 10.17 -5.39 6.65
C ARG A 44 10.23 -4.43 7.84
N LYS A 45 11.05 -3.39 7.74
CA LYS A 45 11.18 -2.35 8.77
C LYS A 45 10.18 -1.22 8.57
N ILE A 46 9.83 -0.95 7.31
CA ILE A 46 9.02 0.19 6.92
C ILE A 46 8.03 -0.26 5.84
N PRO A 47 6.89 -0.87 6.23
CA PRO A 47 5.91 -1.39 5.28
C PRO A 47 5.21 -0.25 4.53
N ASN A 48 4.66 -0.58 3.36
CA ASN A 48 3.81 0.34 2.62
C ASN A 48 2.49 0.58 3.37
N HIS A 49 1.88 1.74 3.10
CA HIS A 49 0.54 2.07 3.58
C HIS A 49 -0.38 2.28 2.36
N PRO A 50 -1.23 1.30 1.99
CA PRO A 50 -2.17 1.40 0.87
C PRO A 50 -3.20 2.47 1.14
N ASP A 51 -3.82 3.04 0.11
CA ASP A 51 -4.86 4.06 0.31
C ASP A 51 -6.13 3.43 0.88
N VAL A 52 -6.84 4.17 1.72
CA VAL A 52 -7.99 3.66 2.46
C VAL A 52 -9.07 4.71 2.60
N ASP A 53 -10.31 4.27 2.41
CA ASP A 53 -11.51 4.99 2.82
C ASP A 53 -12.12 4.33 4.06
N LEU A 54 -12.49 5.13 5.05
CA LEU A 54 -13.18 4.70 6.27
C LEU A 54 -14.49 5.49 6.38
N ILE A 55 -15.60 4.77 6.32
CA ILE A 55 -16.94 5.33 6.40
C ILE A 55 -17.57 4.87 7.72
N ASP A 56 -18.05 5.83 8.50
CA ASP A 56 -18.81 5.58 9.71
C ASP A 56 -20.31 5.57 9.42
N GLU A 57 -20.92 4.39 9.37
CA GLU A 57 -22.35 4.22 9.22
C GLU A 57 -23.03 4.03 10.58
N VAL A 58 -24.35 4.15 10.61
CA VAL A 58 -25.15 3.93 11.83
C VAL A 58 -24.98 2.49 12.33
N THR A 59 -24.95 1.53 11.42
CA THR A 59 -24.90 0.09 11.71
C THR A 59 -23.49 -0.46 11.94
N GLY A 60 -22.46 0.24 11.48
CA GLY A 60 -21.09 -0.28 11.46
C GLY A 60 -20.11 0.66 10.78
N TYR A 61 -18.86 0.23 10.68
CA TYR A 61 -17.83 0.89 9.88
C TYR A 61 -17.63 0.12 8.58
N VAL A 62 -17.49 0.84 7.48
CA VAL A 62 -17.10 0.28 6.17
C VAL A 62 -15.71 0.79 5.85
N ILE A 63 -14.76 -0.13 5.73
CA ILE A 63 -13.36 0.17 5.41
C ILE A 63 -13.06 -0.38 4.04
N GLN A 64 -12.53 0.46 3.15
CA GLN A 64 -12.12 0.05 1.81
C GLN A 64 -10.62 0.30 1.67
N VAL A 65 -9.84 -0.76 1.44
CA VAL A 65 -8.38 -0.69 1.31
C VAL A 65 -7.99 -1.02 -0.12
N GLU A 66 -7.25 -0.13 -0.78
CA GLU A 66 -6.73 -0.35 -2.13
C GLU A 66 -5.60 -1.38 -2.09
N VAL A 67 -5.79 -2.55 -2.71
CA VAL A 67 -4.82 -3.65 -2.75
C VAL A 67 -4.65 -4.18 -4.18
N PRO A 68 -4.10 -3.37 -5.10
CA PRO A 68 -4.05 -3.71 -6.51
C PRO A 68 -3.02 -4.82 -6.77
N GLY A 69 -3.43 -5.82 -7.55
CA GLY A 69 -2.58 -6.93 -8.00
C GLY A 69 -2.63 -8.17 -7.12
N ILE A 70 -3.32 -8.14 -5.99
CA ILE A 70 -3.54 -9.33 -5.16
C ILE A 70 -4.78 -10.06 -5.66
N LYS A 71 -4.59 -11.30 -6.12
CA LYS A 71 -5.67 -12.18 -6.57
C LYS A 71 -6.09 -13.15 -5.48
N ASP A 72 -5.12 -13.71 -4.78
CA ASP A 72 -5.36 -14.73 -3.76
C ASP A 72 -5.64 -14.07 -2.41
N VAL A 73 -6.78 -14.41 -1.82
CA VAL A 73 -7.19 -13.90 -0.49
C VAL A 73 -6.18 -14.27 0.59
N ASN A 74 -5.49 -15.40 0.44
CA ASN A 74 -4.49 -15.88 1.39
C ASN A 74 -3.28 -14.95 1.56
N ASN A 75 -3.03 -14.05 0.60
CA ASN A 75 -1.93 -13.09 0.67
C ASN A 75 -2.29 -11.86 1.52
N ILE A 76 -3.53 -11.78 2.00
CA ILE A 76 -4.01 -10.71 2.88
C ILE A 76 -4.39 -11.34 4.22
N LYS A 77 -3.88 -10.75 5.30
CA LYS A 77 -4.21 -11.12 6.67
C LYS A 77 -4.89 -9.94 7.36
N CYS A 78 -6.10 -10.17 7.83
CA CYS A 78 -6.83 -9.25 8.71
C CYS A 78 -6.87 -9.88 10.10
N GLN A 79 -6.27 -9.23 11.09
CA GLN A 79 -6.17 -9.75 12.45
C GLN A 79 -6.52 -8.67 13.47
N TRP A 80 -7.40 -9.02 14.40
CA TRP A 80 -7.58 -8.25 15.63
C TRP A 80 -6.40 -8.52 16.58
N THR A 81 -5.74 -7.46 17.03
CA THR A 81 -4.68 -7.55 18.05
C THR A 81 -5.25 -7.37 19.45
N SER A 82 -6.27 -6.53 19.57
CA SER A 82 -6.96 -6.19 20.81
C SER A 82 -8.46 -6.06 20.52
N SER A 83 -9.29 -5.81 21.54
CA SER A 83 -10.72 -5.51 21.36
C SER A 83 -11.00 -4.24 20.55
N THR A 84 -9.99 -3.41 20.35
CA THR A 84 -10.07 -2.09 19.71
C THR A 84 -9.22 -1.96 18.46
N GLN A 85 -8.35 -2.94 18.15
CA GLN A 85 -7.31 -2.75 17.15
C GLN A 85 -7.37 -3.84 16.07
N LEU A 86 -7.63 -3.42 14.84
CA LEU A 86 -7.63 -4.26 13.64
C LEU A 86 -6.41 -3.93 12.79
N ILE A 87 -5.59 -4.95 12.53
CA ILE A 87 -4.43 -4.85 11.66
C ILE A 87 -4.71 -5.56 10.35
N VAL A 88 -4.48 -4.86 9.24
CA VAL A 88 -4.52 -5.41 7.89
C VAL A 88 -3.10 -5.43 7.34
N THR A 89 -2.61 -6.61 6.98
CA THR A 89 -1.30 -6.79 6.35
C THR A 89 -1.42 -7.61 5.09
N GLY A 90 -0.49 -7.42 4.16
CA GLY A 90 -0.35 -8.32 3.03
C GLY A 90 0.90 -7.99 2.22
N ASP A 91 1.04 -8.66 1.08
CA ASP A 91 2.11 -8.42 0.14
C ASP A 91 1.54 -8.31 -1.28
N ASN A 92 1.90 -7.24 -1.98
CA ASN A 92 1.57 -7.02 -3.38
C ASN A 92 2.84 -7.03 -4.26
N THR A 93 3.82 -7.86 -3.89
CA THR A 93 4.98 -8.14 -4.72
C THR A 93 4.54 -8.43 -6.16
N PRO A 94 5.19 -7.81 -7.16
CA PRO A 94 4.90 -8.12 -8.55
C PRO A 94 5.08 -9.63 -8.77
N PRO A 95 4.22 -10.28 -9.58
CA PRO A 95 4.46 -11.67 -9.94
C PRO A 95 5.85 -11.73 -10.57
N GLU A 96 6.67 -12.67 -10.07
CA GLU A 96 7.94 -13.02 -10.71
C GLU A 96 7.62 -13.30 -12.18
N LYS A 97 8.33 -12.60 -13.09
CA LYS A 97 8.15 -12.85 -14.51
C LYS A 97 8.45 -14.33 -14.70
N THR A 98 7.45 -15.10 -15.13
CA THR A 98 7.67 -16.47 -15.60
C THR A 98 8.66 -16.38 -16.75
N GLU A 99 9.92 -16.65 -16.43
CA GLU A 99 10.94 -16.95 -17.43
C GLU A 99 10.40 -18.10 -18.26
N GLY A 100 10.39 -17.92 -19.58
CA GLY A 100 10.17 -19.05 -20.47
C GLY A 100 11.26 -20.09 -20.20
N THR A 101 10.87 -21.23 -19.65
CA THR A 101 11.59 -22.52 -19.64
C THR A 101 13.12 -22.46 -19.74
N SER A 102 13.80 -22.64 -18.61
CA SER A 102 14.94 -23.56 -18.56
C SER A 102 15.05 -24.17 -17.16
N GLY A 103 15.38 -25.47 -17.12
CA GLY A 103 15.06 -26.36 -16.01
C GLY A 103 15.95 -26.27 -14.77
N ASN A 104 15.40 -26.77 -13.67
CA ASN A 104 16.01 -27.38 -12.48
C ASN A 104 17.45 -26.96 -12.11
N ALA A 105 17.58 -26.26 -10.97
CA ALA A 105 18.63 -26.57 -10.00
C ALA A 105 18.28 -26.12 -8.58
N THR A 106 18.71 -26.96 -7.66
CA THR A 106 18.52 -27.03 -6.20
C THR A 106 18.97 -25.79 -5.43
N LYS A 107 18.37 -25.58 -4.25
CA LYS A 107 18.77 -24.61 -3.22
C LYS A 107 20.25 -24.77 -2.80
N GLU A 108 20.96 -23.65 -2.67
CA GLU A 108 22.06 -23.48 -1.70
C GLU A 108 22.23 -21.99 -1.33
N ASP A 109 22.31 -21.72 -0.02
CA ASP A 109 22.66 -20.42 0.57
C ASP A 109 24.17 -20.15 0.41
N LYS A 110 24.56 -18.92 0.04
CA LYS A 110 25.63 -18.09 0.66
C LYS A 110 26.03 -16.87 -0.18
N SER A 111 25.97 -15.69 0.45
CA SER A 111 27.02 -14.64 0.47
C SER A 111 27.75 -14.26 -0.83
N THR A 112 27.46 -13.08 -1.40
CA THR A 112 28.46 -12.06 -1.87
C THR A 112 27.71 -10.82 -2.38
N LYS A 113 27.73 -9.68 -1.68
CA LYS A 113 28.58 -8.49 -1.95
C LYS A 113 29.13 -8.38 -3.39
N ASP A 114 28.85 -7.21 -3.97
CA ASP A 114 29.55 -6.53 -5.07
C ASP A 114 29.30 -7.02 -6.51
N LEU A 115 28.22 -6.53 -7.13
CA LEU A 115 28.10 -6.42 -8.59
C LEU A 115 27.47 -5.07 -8.98
N TRP A 116 28.29 -4.01 -8.92
CA TRP A 116 28.05 -2.75 -9.62
C TRP A 116 29.17 -2.58 -10.67
N TYR A 117 28.79 -2.63 -11.95
CA TYR A 117 29.60 -2.40 -13.16
C TYR A 117 30.97 -3.09 -13.27
N HIS A 118 31.02 -4.23 -13.97
CA HIS A 118 32.15 -4.54 -14.85
C HIS A 118 31.66 -4.44 -16.29
N SER A 119 32.04 -3.35 -16.96
CA SER A 119 32.01 -3.22 -18.41
C SER A 119 33.06 -4.15 -18.99
N GLY A 120 32.64 -5.28 -19.55
CA GLY A 120 33.54 -6.19 -20.25
C GLY A 120 32.75 -7.25 -21.00
N ASN A 121 32.84 -7.16 -22.33
CA ASN A 121 32.44 -8.18 -23.32
C ASN A 121 30.97 -8.14 -23.80
N HIS A 122 30.78 -7.57 -24.99
CA HIS A 122 29.57 -7.70 -25.80
C HIS A 122 29.39 -9.16 -26.26
N GLY A 123 28.55 -9.91 -25.57
CA GLY A 123 28.04 -11.21 -26.03
C GLY A 123 26.61 -11.38 -25.55
N LEU A 124 25.64 -11.16 -26.44
CA LEU A 124 24.20 -11.41 -26.28
C LEU A 124 23.68 -11.17 -24.84
N LEU A 125 23.73 -9.91 -24.41
CA LEU A 125 23.03 -9.45 -23.21
C LEU A 125 21.54 -9.64 -23.42
N GLU A 126 21.01 -10.70 -22.84
CA GLU A 126 19.58 -10.81 -22.56
C GLU A 126 19.23 -9.62 -21.67
N PHE A 127 18.69 -8.56 -22.29
CA PHE A 127 18.37 -7.32 -21.59
C PHE A 127 17.23 -7.62 -20.63
N ALA A 128 17.58 -7.95 -19.39
CA ALA A 128 16.61 -8.06 -18.32
C ALA A 128 15.75 -6.78 -18.34
N PRO A 129 14.42 -6.93 -18.36
CA PRO A 129 13.52 -5.80 -18.60
C PRO A 129 13.71 -4.75 -17.51
N ARG A 130 14.25 -3.58 -17.89
CA ARG A 130 14.48 -2.46 -16.99
C ARG A 130 13.18 -1.69 -16.78
N SER A 131 12.78 -1.51 -15.53
CA SER A 131 11.68 -0.59 -15.18
C SER A 131 12.10 0.86 -15.45
N ILE A 132 11.45 1.52 -16.41
CA ILE A 132 11.71 2.93 -16.74
C ILE A 132 10.99 3.85 -15.74
N ILE A 133 9.75 3.51 -15.38
CA ILE A 133 8.91 4.23 -14.41
C ILE A 133 8.22 3.21 -13.48
N ALA A 134 8.23 3.46 -12.17
CA ALA A 134 7.59 2.61 -11.17
C ALA A 134 6.91 3.45 -10.08
N GLU A 135 5.66 3.87 -10.34
CA GLU A 135 4.88 4.70 -9.42
C GLU A 135 4.15 3.88 -8.34
N ARG A 136 3.83 2.62 -8.65
CA ARG A 136 3.05 1.74 -7.79
C ARG A 136 3.81 1.40 -6.49
N ARG A 137 3.11 1.46 -5.36
CA ARG A 137 3.64 1.01 -4.06
C ARG A 137 3.56 -0.52 -4.00
N MET A 138 4.66 -1.18 -4.32
CA MET A 138 4.77 -2.64 -4.34
C MET A 138 5.49 -3.15 -3.10
N GLY A 139 5.20 -4.39 -2.68
CA GLY A 139 5.77 -5.07 -1.54
C GLY A 139 4.92 -5.02 -0.27
N MET A 140 5.48 -5.48 0.85
CA MET A 140 4.72 -5.68 2.08
C MET A 140 4.04 -4.40 2.56
N PHE A 141 2.78 -4.51 2.95
CA PHE A 141 1.99 -3.39 3.45
C PHE A 141 1.32 -3.67 4.79
N ARG A 142 1.00 -2.59 5.51
CA ARG A 142 0.29 -2.63 6.80
C ARG A 142 -0.61 -1.40 6.99
N ARG A 143 -1.84 -1.64 7.44
CA ARG A 143 -2.75 -0.62 7.99
C ARG A 143 -3.23 -1.06 9.36
N ASP A 144 -3.48 -0.08 10.20
CA ASP A 144 -3.88 -0.24 11.58
C ASP A 144 -5.10 0.65 11.81
N PHE A 145 -6.17 0.05 12.33
CA PHE A 145 -7.43 0.72 12.62
C PHE A 145 -7.74 0.59 14.10
N SER A 146 -7.93 1.73 14.75
CA SER A 146 -8.30 1.82 16.16
C SER A 146 -9.77 2.22 16.29
N PHE A 147 -10.54 1.39 16.98
CA PHE A 147 -11.95 1.59 17.30
C PHE A 147 -12.11 1.94 18.78
N ALA A 148 -13.19 2.63 19.12
CA ALA A 148 -13.52 2.91 20.52
C ALA A 148 -13.86 1.61 21.28
N PRO A 149 -13.53 1.50 22.58
CA PRO A 149 -13.84 0.32 23.39
C PRO A 149 -15.33 -0.04 23.34
N ASP A 150 -15.60 -1.34 23.32
CA ASP A 150 -16.94 -1.93 23.32
C ASP A 150 -17.92 -1.51 22.20
N THR A 151 -17.44 -0.77 21.21
CA THR A 151 -18.28 -0.29 20.11
C THR A 151 -18.53 -1.31 19.01
N VAL A 152 -17.59 -2.25 18.78
CA VAL A 152 -17.58 -3.13 17.60
C VAL A 152 -17.85 -4.61 17.94
N ASP A 153 -18.61 -5.27 17.08
CA ASP A 153 -18.89 -6.71 17.14
C ASP A 153 -17.88 -7.46 16.26
N ILE A 154 -16.80 -7.93 16.90
CA ILE A 154 -15.63 -8.54 16.24
C ILE A 154 -15.99 -9.82 15.50
N GLU A 155 -16.89 -10.63 16.07
CA GLU A 155 -17.27 -11.94 15.55
C GLU A 155 -18.08 -11.86 14.27
N LYS A 156 -18.79 -10.74 14.07
CA LYS A 156 -19.65 -10.50 12.89
C LYS A 156 -18.96 -9.70 11.80
N MET A 157 -17.66 -9.44 11.92
CA MET A 157 -16.90 -8.77 10.88
C MET A 157 -16.90 -9.60 9.59
N THR A 158 -17.09 -8.94 8.45
CA THR A 158 -16.99 -9.58 7.13
C THR A 158 -15.98 -8.87 6.26
N ALA A 159 -15.34 -9.62 5.35
CA ALA A 159 -14.34 -9.12 4.44
C ALA A 159 -14.63 -9.63 3.01
N LYS A 160 -14.43 -8.78 2.02
CA LYS A 160 -14.56 -9.10 0.59
C LYS A 160 -13.40 -8.50 -0.18
N LEU A 161 -12.86 -9.24 -1.14
CA LEU A 161 -11.82 -8.77 -2.04
C LEU A 161 -12.39 -8.80 -3.46
N GLU A 162 -12.54 -7.64 -4.07
CA GLU A 162 -13.10 -7.50 -5.42
C GLU A 162 -12.36 -6.41 -6.20
N GLY A 163 -11.91 -6.71 -7.42
CA GLY A 163 -11.30 -5.71 -8.30
C GLY A 163 -10.01 -5.05 -7.75
N GLY A 164 -9.33 -5.66 -6.78
CA GLY A 164 -8.19 -5.04 -6.11
C GLY A 164 -8.58 -4.07 -4.98
N LEU A 165 -9.83 -4.12 -4.52
CA LEU A 165 -10.33 -3.40 -3.36
C LEU A 165 -10.74 -4.39 -2.27
N LEU A 166 -10.16 -4.25 -1.08
CA LEU A 166 -10.54 -5.02 0.10
C LEU A 166 -11.59 -4.23 0.88
N SER A 167 -12.83 -4.70 0.87
CA SER A 167 -13.95 -4.13 1.64
C SER A 167 -14.15 -4.91 2.93
N LEU A 168 -14.03 -4.22 4.07
CA LEU A 168 -14.27 -4.75 5.40
C LEU A 168 -15.51 -4.07 5.99
N VAL A 169 -16.46 -4.87 6.46
CA VAL A 169 -17.63 -4.38 7.19
C VAL A 169 -17.47 -4.80 8.65
N VAL A 170 -17.37 -3.81 9.53
CA VAL A 170 -17.20 -4.00 10.98
C VAL A 170 -18.47 -3.53 11.68
N PRO A 171 -19.38 -4.43 12.06
CA PRO A 171 -20.64 -4.04 12.70
C PRO A 171 -20.40 -3.38 14.06
N LYS A 172 -21.24 -2.41 14.41
CA LYS A 172 -21.31 -1.88 15.78
C LYS A 172 -22.12 -2.83 16.66
N ARG A 173 -21.71 -2.99 17.92
CA ARG A 173 -22.54 -3.67 18.92
C ARG A 173 -23.81 -2.88 19.09
N SER A 174 -24.95 -3.57 19.22
CA SER A 174 -26.23 -2.96 19.52
C SER A 174 -26.16 -2.28 20.89
N HIS A 175 -25.83 -0.99 20.93
CA HIS A 175 -26.04 -0.17 22.11
C HIS A 175 -27.54 0.07 22.17
N HIS A 176 -28.17 -0.31 23.28
CA HIS A 176 -29.57 0.03 23.51
C HIS A 176 -29.65 1.56 23.52
N ILE A 177 -30.00 2.17 22.39
CA ILE A 177 -30.33 3.59 22.32
C ILE A 177 -31.58 3.72 23.19
N PRO A 178 -31.48 4.34 24.39
CA PRO A 178 -32.66 4.50 25.22
C PRO A 178 -33.67 5.32 24.43
N LYS A 179 -34.78 4.69 24.05
CA LYS A 179 -35.90 5.38 23.41
C LYS A 179 -36.62 6.17 24.48
N GLY A 180 -36.25 7.43 24.66
CA GLY A 180 -36.96 8.35 25.56
C GLY A 180 -36.10 9.50 26.06
N ASN A 181 -36.78 10.56 26.50
CA ASN A 181 -36.15 11.67 27.19
C ASN A 181 -35.94 11.24 28.65
N GLY A 182 -34.70 11.05 29.08
CA GLY A 182 -34.38 10.72 30.47
C GLY A 182 -34.22 11.99 31.31
N THR A 183 -35.08 12.20 32.30
CA THR A 183 -34.82 13.19 33.36
C THR A 183 -34.05 12.50 34.49
N VAL A 184 -32.79 12.89 34.70
CA VAL A 184 -31.98 12.41 35.82
C VAL A 184 -32.29 13.27 37.04
N LYS A 185 -32.75 12.65 38.13
CA LYS A 185 -32.89 13.34 39.41
C LYS A 185 -31.50 13.49 40.04
N ILE A 186 -31.18 14.70 40.47
CA ILE A 186 -29.92 15.00 41.19
C ILE A 186 -30.22 14.90 42.68
N GLU A 187 -29.52 13.99 43.37
CA GLU A 187 -29.57 13.89 44.82
C GLU A 187 -28.63 14.92 45.44
N GLN A 188 -29.13 15.65 46.44
CA GLN A 188 -28.31 16.54 47.26
C GLN A 188 -27.68 15.70 48.37
N VAL A 189 -26.35 15.70 48.43
CA VAL A 189 -25.60 15.06 49.52
C VAL A 189 -25.40 16.12 50.60
N ASP A 190 -25.88 15.83 51.80
CA ASP A 190 -25.72 16.68 53.00
C ASP A 190 -24.29 16.66 53.56
#